data_AF-A0AAV5H6Z6-F1
#
_entry.id   AF-A0AAV5H6Z6-F1
#
_cell.length_a   1.000
_cell.length_b   1.000
_cell.length_c   1.000
_cell.angle_alpha   90.00
_cell.angle_beta   90.00
_cell.angle_gamma   90.00
#
_symmetry.space_group_name_H-M   'P 1'
#
loop_
_entity.id
_entity.type
_entity.pdbx_description
1 polymer ?
#
loop_
_entity_poly.entity_id
_entity_poly.type
_entity_poly.pdbx_seq_one_letter_code
_entity_poly.pdbx_strand_id
1 'polypeptide(L)'
;MKGGMITSINELDLNDITFEKMHWEYGTLMSRSVGKRSEKQTYYTKGVKTPMGEIEESVWYELAEFMVQREHEEELFNNLLQFETETTHNRCFEFNKLRQYTLELYADRIFDHPGWIGFVPFNRKYRPDFIKDMKFIKIKSECCGAIGEITAEQINPVGAPCPKCGRIAPFTRIPEEN
;
A
#
# COMPACT_ATOMS: atom_id res chain seq x y z
N MET A 1 16.72 -12.85 19.80
CA MET A 1 15.32 -13.27 19.57
C MET A 1 15.31 -14.72 19.13
N LYS A 2 14.48 -15.56 19.75
CA LYS A 2 14.33 -16.97 19.35
C LYS A 2 13.76 -16.98 17.92
N GLY A 3 14.44 -17.64 16.98
CA GLY A 3 14.10 -17.62 15.55
C GLY A 3 12.90 -18.49 15.21
N GLY A 4 11.71 -18.05 15.59
CA GLY A 4 10.42 -18.62 15.19
C GLY A 4 9.51 -17.55 14.60
N MET A 5 8.60 -17.98 13.72
CA MET A 5 7.53 -17.14 13.20
C MET A 5 6.53 -16.81 14.32
N ILE A 6 6.12 -15.56 14.42
CA ILE A 6 5.11 -15.07 15.35
C ILE A 6 3.74 -15.47 14.79
N THR A 7 2.98 -16.25 15.56
CA THR A 7 1.73 -16.89 15.11
C THR A 7 0.50 -16.41 15.86
N SER A 8 0.68 -15.52 16.84
CA SER A 8 -0.42 -14.85 17.53
C SER A 8 -0.06 -13.39 17.82
N ILE A 9 -1.06 -12.51 17.68
CA ILE A 9 -0.94 -11.10 18.04
C ILE A 9 -0.55 -10.89 19.52
N ASN A 10 -0.89 -11.84 20.40
CA ASN A 10 -0.56 -11.78 21.83
C ASN A 10 0.94 -11.98 22.12
N GLU A 11 1.73 -12.42 21.14
CA GLU A 11 3.19 -12.52 21.26
C GLU A 11 3.87 -11.15 21.07
N LEU A 12 3.12 -10.14 20.64
CA LEU A 12 3.60 -8.78 20.38
C LEU A 12 3.26 -7.83 21.55
N ASP A 13 4.14 -6.88 21.84
CA ASP A 13 3.80 -5.74 22.69
C ASP A 13 3.09 -4.66 21.86
N LEU A 14 1.76 -4.66 21.90
CA LEU A 14 0.90 -3.79 21.09
C LEU A 14 1.10 -2.29 21.35
N ASN A 15 1.68 -1.91 22.50
CA ASN A 15 1.97 -0.51 22.81
C ASN A 15 3.24 0.00 22.12
N ASP A 16 4.15 -0.90 21.73
CA ASP A 16 5.45 -0.56 21.11
C ASP A 16 5.43 -0.72 19.57
N ILE A 17 4.26 -1.07 18.99
CA ILE A 17 4.09 -1.22 17.55
C ILE A 17 4.00 0.15 16.87
N THR A 18 4.80 0.34 15.82
CA THR A 18 4.77 1.50 14.93
C THR A 18 4.65 1.02 13.47
N PHE A 19 4.21 1.91 12.57
CA PHE A 19 4.15 1.61 11.13
C PHE A 19 5.52 1.18 10.58
N GLU A 20 6.60 1.83 10.99
CA GLU A 20 7.96 1.48 10.60
C GLU A 20 8.33 0.04 11.00
N LYS A 21 7.97 -0.37 12.23
CA LYS A 21 8.21 -1.73 12.71
C LYS A 21 7.33 -2.77 12.02
N MET A 22 6.14 -2.37 11.56
CA MET A 22 5.19 -3.23 10.87
C MET A 22 5.48 -3.38 9.37
N HIS A 23 6.33 -2.52 8.81
CA HIS A 23 6.64 -2.48 7.39
C HIS A 23 6.94 -3.87 6.81
N TRP A 24 6.22 -4.22 5.75
CA TRP A 24 6.33 -5.49 5.05
C TRP A 24 7.57 -5.43 4.15
N GLU A 25 8.68 -6.04 4.57
CA GLU A 25 9.91 -6.06 3.76
C GLU A 25 9.78 -7.04 2.59
N TYR A 26 9.35 -8.28 2.87
CA TYR A 26 9.08 -9.31 1.88
C TYR A 26 8.26 -10.46 2.48
N GLY A 27 7.55 -11.20 1.61
CA GLY A 27 6.82 -12.40 2.00
C GLY A 27 7.73 -13.61 2.18
N THR A 28 7.41 -14.46 3.14
CA THR A 28 8.09 -15.73 3.41
C THR A 28 7.13 -16.91 3.28
N LEU A 29 7.69 -18.10 3.07
CA LEU A 29 6.91 -19.33 2.96
C LEU A 29 7.62 -20.45 3.71
N MET A 30 6.99 -20.94 4.78
CA MET A 30 7.45 -22.11 5.51
C MET A 30 6.70 -23.35 5.03
N SER A 31 7.45 -24.36 4.54
CA SER A 31 6.88 -25.65 4.19
C SER A 31 7.11 -26.68 5.29
N ARG A 32 6.05 -27.41 5.68
CA ARG A 32 6.14 -28.56 6.58
C ARG A 32 5.54 -29.77 5.90
N SER A 33 6.31 -30.84 5.78
CA SER A 33 5.79 -32.12 5.29
C SER A 33 5.59 -33.13 6.42
N VAL A 34 4.49 -33.87 6.35
CA VAL A 34 4.16 -34.96 7.29
C VAL A 34 3.89 -36.23 6.48
N GLY A 35 4.21 -37.40 7.02
CA GLY A 35 4.07 -38.69 6.34
C GLY A 35 5.28 -39.10 5.51
N LYS A 36 5.19 -40.24 4.82
CA LYS A 36 6.28 -40.81 3.99
C LYS A 36 5.72 -41.30 2.65
N ARG A 37 6.55 -41.25 1.60
CA ARG A 37 6.24 -41.75 0.25
C ARG A 37 4.89 -41.22 -0.27
N SER A 38 3.95 -42.11 -0.60
CA SER A 38 2.64 -41.80 -1.15
C SER A 38 1.70 -41.10 -0.16
N GLU A 39 1.98 -41.14 1.14
CA GLU A 39 1.18 -40.46 2.18
C GLU A 39 1.76 -39.09 2.56
N LYS A 40 2.84 -38.65 1.89
CA LYS A 40 3.49 -37.38 2.21
C LYS A 40 2.55 -36.22 1.84
N GLN A 41 2.07 -35.51 2.85
CA GLN A 41 1.35 -34.24 2.71
C GLN A 41 2.30 -33.08 3.01
N THR A 42 2.19 -31.99 2.26
CA THR A 42 2.98 -30.78 2.48
C THR A 42 2.05 -29.62 2.73
N TYR A 43 2.28 -28.94 3.84
CA TYR A 43 1.56 -27.75 4.26
C TYR A 43 2.47 -26.55 4.12
N TYR A 44 1.87 -25.39 3.86
CA TYR A 44 2.56 -24.14 3.71
C TYR A 44 1.96 -23.11 4.65
N THR A 45 2.82 -22.41 5.38
CA THR A 45 2.46 -21.23 6.17
C THR A 45 3.10 -20.03 5.51
N LYS A 46 2.29 -19.03 5.20
CA LYS A 46 2.76 -17.77 4.64
C LYS A 46 3.12 -16.83 5.79
N GLY A 47 4.26 -16.17 5.67
CA GLY A 47 4.71 -15.18 6.61
C GLY A 47 5.10 -13.88 5.93
N VAL A 48 5.35 -12.89 6.77
CA VAL A 48 5.77 -11.55 6.43
C VAL A 48 7.03 -11.28 7.23
N LYS A 49 8.11 -10.98 6.54
CA LYS A 49 9.31 -10.47 7.20
C LYS A 49 9.11 -8.99 7.50
N THR A 50 9.28 -8.63 8.76
CA THR A 50 9.29 -7.26 9.26
C THR A 50 10.54 -7.01 10.13
N PRO A 51 10.83 -5.75 10.48
CA PRO A 51 11.86 -5.41 11.47
C PRO A 51 11.64 -6.08 12.85
N MET A 52 10.40 -6.38 13.22
CA MET A 52 10.07 -7.04 14.50
C MET A 52 10.34 -8.54 14.51
N GLY A 53 10.42 -9.16 13.33
CA GLY A 53 10.52 -10.61 13.21
C GLY A 53 9.82 -11.11 11.96
N GLU A 54 9.64 -12.42 11.89
CA GLU A 54 8.76 -13.02 10.89
C GLU A 54 7.39 -13.24 11.53
N ILE A 55 6.33 -12.70 10.93
CA ILE A 55 4.95 -12.77 11.44
C ILE A 55 4.14 -13.60 10.45
N GLU A 56 3.26 -14.49 10.92
CA GLU A 56 2.31 -15.16 10.04
C GLU A 56 1.45 -14.12 9.29
N GLU A 57 1.22 -14.30 8.00
CA GLU A 57 0.52 -13.31 7.16
C GLU A 57 -0.88 -12.96 7.71
N SER A 58 -1.61 -13.95 8.22
CA SER A 58 -2.93 -13.75 8.84
C SER A 58 -2.86 -12.82 10.07
N VAL A 59 -1.84 -13.00 10.91
CA VAL A 59 -1.58 -12.22 12.11
C VAL A 59 -1.10 -10.81 11.76
N TRP A 60 -0.34 -10.66 10.67
CA TRP A 60 0.05 -9.35 10.17
C TRP A 60 -1.15 -8.51 9.75
N TYR A 61 -2.13 -9.11 9.05
CA TYR A 61 -3.38 -8.40 8.73
C TYR A 61 -4.21 -8.07 9.97
N GLU A 62 -4.30 -8.98 10.95
CA GLU A 62 -4.95 -8.71 12.24
C GLU A 62 -4.30 -7.50 12.95
N LEU A 63 -2.96 -7.44 12.94
CA LEU A 63 -2.21 -6.32 13.48
C LEU A 63 -2.47 -5.01 12.72
N ALA A 64 -2.50 -5.06 11.39
CA ALA A 64 -2.79 -3.88 10.56
C ALA A 64 -4.20 -3.33 10.83
N GLU A 65 -5.19 -4.20 11.02
CA GLU A 65 -6.55 -3.78 11.41
C GLU A 65 -6.59 -3.17 12.82
N PHE A 66 -5.84 -3.76 13.76
CA PHE A 66 -5.68 -3.19 15.09
C PHE A 66 -5.06 -1.78 15.03
N MET A 67 -4.06 -1.57 14.17
CA MET A 67 -3.44 -0.25 13.98
C MET A 67 -4.45 0.80 13.48
N VAL A 68 -5.31 0.45 12.53
CA VAL A 68 -6.37 1.35 12.04
C VAL A 68 -7.27 1.83 13.20
N GLN A 69 -7.67 0.90 14.08
CA GLN A 69 -8.53 1.21 15.24
C GLN A 69 -7.78 2.00 16.32
N ARG A 70 -6.53 1.64 16.60
CA ARG A 70 -5.70 2.28 17.64
C ARG A 70 -5.42 3.74 17.32
N GLU A 71 -5.16 4.04 16.05
CA GLU A 71 -4.90 5.41 15.58
C GLU A 71 -6.18 6.22 15.31
N HIS A 72 -7.37 5.61 15.47
CA HIS A 72 -8.66 6.23 15.15
C HIS A 72 -8.76 6.71 13.69
N GLU A 73 -8.19 5.94 12.76
CA GLU A 73 -8.08 6.27 11.34
C GLU A 73 -9.01 5.39 10.47
N GLU A 74 -10.11 4.90 11.02
CA GLU A 74 -11.08 4.04 10.30
C GLU A 74 -11.64 4.74 9.05
N GLU A 75 -11.94 6.04 9.15
CA GLU A 75 -12.41 6.83 8.01
C GLU A 75 -11.33 6.95 6.92
N LEU A 76 -10.07 7.18 7.32
CA LEU A 76 -8.95 7.27 6.38
C LEU A 76 -8.71 5.94 5.66
N PHE A 77 -8.77 4.83 6.39
CA PHE A 77 -8.68 3.49 5.80
C PHE A 77 -9.83 3.22 4.82
N ASN A 78 -11.07 3.55 5.21
CA ASN A 78 -12.24 3.37 4.34
C ASN A 78 -12.15 4.24 3.07
N ASN A 79 -11.62 5.46 3.18
CA ASN A 79 -11.36 6.34 2.05
C ASN A 79 -10.32 5.74 1.09
N LEU A 80 -9.24 5.16 1.63
CA LEU A 80 -8.25 4.44 0.83
C LEU A 80 -8.85 3.22 0.14
N LEU A 81 -9.65 2.42 0.86
CA LEU A 81 -10.33 1.25 0.31
C LEU A 81 -11.31 1.63 -0.80
N GLN A 82 -12.06 2.72 -0.62
CA GLN A 82 -12.93 3.25 -1.66
C GLN A 82 -12.13 3.71 -2.89
N PHE A 83 -11.03 4.43 -2.68
CA PHE A 83 -10.15 4.87 -3.77
C PHE A 83 -9.59 3.69 -4.57
N GLU A 84 -9.10 2.65 -3.88
CA GLU A 84 -8.58 1.45 -4.53
C GLU A 84 -9.70 0.67 -5.25
N THR A 85 -10.93 0.68 -4.74
CA THR A 85 -12.10 0.06 -5.39
C THR A 85 -12.49 0.77 -6.69
N GLU A 86 -12.42 2.10 -6.71
CA GLU A 86 -12.74 2.91 -7.89
C GLU A 86 -11.65 2.81 -8.98
N THR A 87 -10.42 2.48 -8.58
CA THR A 87 -9.24 2.37 -9.44
C THR A 87 -9.35 1.20 -10.42
N THR A 88 -9.28 1.50 -11.72
CA THR A 88 -9.58 0.55 -12.81
C THR A 88 -8.80 -0.76 -12.75
N HIS A 89 -7.51 -0.74 -12.39
CA HIS A 89 -6.66 -1.92 -12.36
C HIS A 89 -6.98 -2.89 -11.20
N ASN A 90 -7.70 -2.41 -10.18
CA ASN A 90 -8.03 -3.21 -9.00
C ASN A 90 -9.42 -3.86 -9.08
N ARG A 91 -10.22 -3.54 -10.11
CA ARG A 91 -11.59 -4.07 -10.25
C ARG A 91 -11.66 -5.58 -10.44
N CYS A 92 -10.55 -6.22 -10.78
CA CYS A 92 -10.46 -7.67 -10.91
C CYS A 92 -10.22 -8.40 -9.58
N PHE A 93 -9.93 -7.68 -8.50
CA PHE A 93 -9.70 -8.29 -7.19
C PHE A 93 -11.02 -8.67 -6.51
N GLU A 94 -11.04 -9.83 -5.87
CA GLU A 94 -12.04 -10.16 -4.86
C GLU A 94 -11.93 -9.15 -3.71
N PHE A 95 -13.06 -8.71 -3.16
CA PHE A 95 -13.08 -7.65 -2.15
C PHE A 95 -12.18 -7.91 -0.93
N ASN A 96 -12.12 -9.15 -0.43
CA ASN A 96 -11.26 -9.50 0.70
C ASN A 96 -9.77 -9.32 0.37
N LYS A 97 -9.35 -9.68 -0.85
CA LYS A 97 -7.96 -9.48 -1.30
C LYS A 97 -7.66 -8.00 -1.51
N LEU A 98 -8.63 -7.23 -2.02
CA LEU A 98 -8.49 -5.79 -2.17
C LEU A 98 -8.33 -5.11 -0.80
N ARG A 99 -9.09 -5.55 0.20
CA ARG A 99 -8.99 -5.04 1.57
C ARG A 99 -7.65 -5.37 2.20
N GLN A 100 -7.13 -6.59 2.02
CA GLN A 100 -5.78 -6.98 2.45
C GLN A 100 -4.70 -6.10 1.79
N TYR A 101 -4.75 -5.95 0.47
CA TYR A 101 -3.84 -5.04 -0.24
C TYR A 101 -3.95 -3.59 0.26
N THR A 102 -5.15 -3.14 0.62
CA THR A 102 -5.35 -1.80 1.17
C THR A 102 -4.75 -1.67 2.59
N LEU A 103 -4.74 -2.74 3.39
CA LEU A 103 -4.03 -2.77 4.67
C LEU A 103 -2.51 -2.65 4.48
N GLU A 104 -1.94 -3.30 3.46
CA GLU A 104 -0.53 -3.13 3.08
C GLU A 104 -0.23 -1.66 2.74
N LEU A 105 -1.03 -1.06 1.85
CA LEU A 105 -0.90 0.35 1.47
C LEU A 105 -1.04 1.31 2.66
N TYR A 106 -1.97 1.02 3.57
CA TYR A 106 -2.20 1.80 4.78
C TYR A 106 -1.00 1.69 5.75
N ALA A 107 -0.49 0.49 5.95
CA ALA A 107 0.68 0.22 6.79
C ALA A 107 1.92 0.99 6.29
N ASP A 108 2.09 1.04 4.97
CA ASP A 108 3.18 1.77 4.30
C ASP A 108 2.93 3.29 4.22
N ARG A 109 1.79 3.78 4.72
CA ARG A 109 1.38 5.19 4.64
C ARG A 109 1.47 5.72 3.20
N ILE A 110 1.04 4.92 2.22
CA ILE A 110 1.26 5.24 0.79
C ILE A 110 0.69 6.61 0.40
N PHE A 111 -0.39 7.03 1.05
CA PHE A 111 -1.06 8.30 0.83
C PHE A 111 -0.30 9.52 1.34
N ASP A 112 0.71 9.32 2.19
CA ASP A 112 1.66 10.35 2.63
C ASP A 112 2.89 10.42 1.69
N HIS A 113 3.07 9.46 0.78
CA HIS A 113 4.23 9.37 -0.12
C HIS A 113 4.00 10.16 -1.43
N PRO A 114 4.70 11.29 -1.69
CA PRO A 114 4.45 12.13 -2.87
C PRO A 114 4.67 11.42 -4.21
N GLY A 115 5.56 10.43 -4.25
CA GLY A 115 5.82 9.61 -5.45
C GLY A 115 4.72 8.59 -5.79
N TRP A 116 3.73 8.35 -4.92
CA TRP A 116 2.64 7.43 -5.22
C TRP A 116 1.74 8.02 -6.29
N ILE A 117 1.41 7.25 -7.34
CA ILE A 117 0.58 7.71 -8.47
C ILE A 117 -0.79 8.25 -8.00
N GLY A 118 -1.34 7.68 -6.92
CA GLY A 118 -2.60 8.11 -6.33
C GLY A 118 -2.51 9.35 -5.43
N PHE A 119 -1.31 9.87 -5.12
CA PHE A 119 -1.10 10.90 -4.10
C PHE A 119 -1.97 12.15 -4.31
N VAL A 120 -1.92 12.74 -5.51
CA VAL A 120 -2.69 13.96 -5.83
C VAL A 120 -4.20 13.69 -5.82
N PRO A 121 -4.74 12.73 -6.61
CA PRO A 121 -6.19 12.51 -6.64
C PRO A 121 -6.77 12.03 -5.29
N PHE A 122 -6.04 11.20 -4.55
CA PHE A 122 -6.46 10.72 -3.23
C PHE A 122 -6.56 11.87 -2.23
N ASN A 123 -5.46 12.61 -2.03
CA ASN A 123 -5.43 13.67 -1.02
C ASN A 123 -6.36 14.84 -1.39
N ARG A 124 -6.57 15.16 -2.68
CA ARG A 124 -7.58 16.17 -3.07
C ARG A 124 -9.00 15.77 -2.69
N LYS A 125 -9.33 14.49 -2.83
CA LYS A 125 -10.69 13.99 -2.57
C LYS A 125 -10.95 13.82 -1.07
N TYR A 126 -9.97 13.29 -0.32
CA TYR A 126 -10.20 12.83 1.04
C TYR A 126 -9.44 13.60 2.12
N ARG A 127 -8.37 14.34 1.77
CA ARG A 127 -7.52 15.09 2.71
C ARG A 127 -7.09 16.45 2.13
N PRO A 128 -8.02 17.30 1.67
CA PRO A 128 -7.66 18.53 0.93
C PRO A 128 -6.76 19.47 1.76
N ASP A 129 -6.97 19.52 3.07
CA ASP A 129 -6.16 20.33 3.98
C ASP A 129 -4.69 19.87 4.09
N PHE A 130 -4.40 18.58 3.86
CA PHE A 130 -3.05 18.03 3.91
C PHE A 130 -2.16 18.59 2.79
N ILE A 131 -2.76 18.91 1.64
CA ILE A 131 -2.05 19.32 0.43
C ILE A 131 -2.28 20.78 0.03
N LYS A 132 -3.01 21.56 0.84
CA LYS A 132 -3.46 22.91 0.50
C LYS A 132 -2.32 23.87 0.10
N ASP A 133 -1.16 23.72 0.73
CA ASP A 133 0.02 24.58 0.54
C ASP A 133 1.08 23.92 -0.37
N MET A 134 0.81 22.71 -0.89
CA MET A 134 1.71 22.00 -1.79
C MET A 134 1.63 22.54 -3.21
N LYS A 135 2.78 22.60 -3.88
CA LYS A 135 2.86 22.98 -5.30
C LYS A 135 2.87 21.73 -6.17
N PHE A 136 2.04 21.73 -7.20
CA PHE A 136 1.94 20.65 -8.15
C PHE A 136 2.43 21.08 -9.53
N ILE A 137 2.94 20.13 -10.30
CA ILE A 137 3.37 20.36 -11.67
C ILE A 137 2.20 19.98 -12.58
N LYS A 138 1.69 20.95 -13.33
CA LYS A 138 0.68 20.69 -14.36
C LYS A 138 1.34 20.10 -15.60
N ILE A 139 0.86 18.95 -16.04
CA ILE A 139 1.40 18.24 -17.20
C ILE A 139 0.30 17.87 -18.20
N LYS A 140 0.69 17.73 -19.46
CA LYS A 140 -0.07 17.00 -20.48
C LYS A 140 0.67 15.71 -20.82
N SER A 141 0.05 14.57 -20.55
CA SER A 141 0.63 13.26 -20.89
C SER A 141 0.49 12.96 -22.37
N GLU A 142 1.54 12.47 -23.02
CA GLU A 142 1.50 12.00 -24.41
C GLU A 142 0.72 10.69 -24.57
N CYS A 143 0.45 9.95 -23.48
CA CYS A 143 -0.29 8.69 -23.53
C CYS A 143 -1.76 8.88 -23.91
N CYS A 144 -2.51 9.63 -23.11
CA CYS A 144 -3.94 9.85 -23.33
C CYS A 144 -4.26 11.29 -23.76
N GLY A 145 -3.25 12.15 -23.90
CA GLY A 145 -3.45 13.61 -24.06
C GLY A 145 -4.02 14.29 -22.80
N ALA A 146 -4.10 13.58 -21.68
CA ALA A 146 -4.75 14.04 -20.47
C ALA A 146 -3.92 15.12 -19.77
N ILE A 147 -4.61 16.14 -19.28
CA ILE A 147 -4.04 17.20 -18.46
C ILE A 147 -4.34 16.90 -17.00
N GLY A 148 -3.33 17.05 -16.14
CA GLY A 148 -3.49 16.87 -14.70
C GLY A 148 -2.26 17.32 -13.94
N GLU A 149 -2.32 17.16 -12.64
CA GLU A 149 -1.29 17.59 -11.70
C GLU A 149 -0.56 16.40 -11.10
N ILE A 150 0.75 16.54 -10.99
CA ILE A 150 1.65 15.55 -10.42
C ILE A 150 2.59 16.20 -9.42
N THR A 151 3.22 15.40 -8.57
CA THR A 151 4.34 15.82 -7.72
C THR A 151 5.66 15.71 -8.50
N ALA A 152 6.73 16.33 -7.99
CA ALA A 152 8.06 16.21 -8.62
C ALA A 152 8.61 14.78 -8.50
N GLU A 153 8.30 14.10 -7.41
CA GLU A 153 8.71 12.75 -7.05
C GLU A 153 8.09 11.68 -7.95
N GLN A 154 6.98 12.00 -8.63
CA GLN A 154 6.34 11.13 -9.63
C GLN A 154 7.06 11.14 -10.98
N ILE A 155 8.01 12.05 -11.20
CA ILE A 155 8.77 12.15 -12.46
C ILE A 155 9.98 11.21 -12.39
N ASN A 156 10.14 10.39 -13.41
CA ASN A 156 11.29 9.52 -13.60
C ASN A 156 11.94 9.78 -14.98
N PRO A 157 13.12 9.18 -15.28
CA PRO A 157 13.82 9.43 -16.55
C PRO A 157 13.03 9.08 -17.82
N VAL A 158 12.01 8.21 -17.72
CA VAL A 158 11.20 7.77 -18.87
C VAL A 158 9.84 8.50 -18.97
N GLY A 159 9.49 9.34 -17.99
CA GLY A 159 8.29 10.16 -18.01
C GLY A 159 7.62 10.34 -16.65
N ALA A 160 6.30 10.49 -16.68
CA ALA A 160 5.46 10.66 -15.50
C ALA A 160 4.16 9.85 -15.63
N PRO A 161 3.46 9.52 -14.53
CA PRO A 161 2.18 8.85 -14.61
C PRO A 161 1.13 9.72 -15.32
N CYS A 162 0.44 9.11 -16.30
CA CYS A 162 -0.68 9.74 -16.98
C CYS A 162 -1.83 9.97 -15.99
N PRO A 163 -2.35 11.21 -15.83
CA PRO A 163 -3.43 11.51 -14.88
C PRO A 163 -4.74 10.76 -15.12
N LYS A 164 -4.92 10.19 -16.32
CA LYS A 164 -6.13 9.45 -16.70
C LYS A 164 -6.01 7.94 -16.49
N CYS A 165 -4.85 7.35 -16.80
CA CYS A 165 -4.70 5.89 -16.85
C CYS A 165 -3.54 5.35 -16.00
N GLY A 166 -2.76 6.21 -15.34
CA GLY A 166 -1.62 5.83 -14.50
C GLY A 166 -0.37 5.36 -15.26
N ARG A 167 -0.46 5.10 -16.57
CA ARG A 167 0.70 4.65 -17.37
C ARG A 167 1.82 5.70 -17.35
N ILE A 168 3.04 5.26 -17.10
CA ILE A 168 4.24 6.10 -17.25
C ILE A 168 4.46 6.41 -18.74
N ALA A 169 4.51 7.69 -19.07
CA ALA A 169 4.72 8.16 -20.44
C ALA A 169 5.42 9.53 -20.48
N PRO A 170 6.04 9.90 -21.62
CA PRO A 170 6.50 11.26 -21.84
C PRO A 170 5.36 12.28 -21.66
N PHE A 171 5.73 13.49 -21.30
CA PHE A 171 4.79 14.56 -20.99
C PHE A 171 5.38 15.93 -21.31
N THR A 172 4.49 16.90 -21.49
CA THR A 172 4.86 18.32 -21.59
C THR A 172 4.41 19.03 -20.33
N ARG A 173 5.28 19.87 -19.73
CA ARG A 173 4.90 20.76 -18.63
C ARG A 173 4.05 21.90 -19.19
N ILE A 174 2.94 22.19 -18.53
CA ILE A 174 2.09 23.33 -18.85
C ILE A 174 2.50 24.46 -17.91
N PRO A 175 2.94 25.62 -18.42
CA PRO A 175 3.25 26.76 -17.57
C PRO A 175 1.99 27.24 -16.82
N GLU A 176 2.16 27.69 -15.59
CA GLU A 176 1.11 28.41 -14.87
C GLU A 176 0.92 29.76 -15.58
N GLU A 177 -0.31 30.07 -16.02
CA GLU A 177 -0.62 31.40 -16.53
C GLU A 177 -0.53 32.38 -15.34
N ASN A 178 0.37 33.37 -15.47
CA ASN A 178 0.55 34.44 -14.50
C ASN A 178 -0.68 35.35 -14.40
#